data_AF-A0A4U9WF15-F1
#
_entry.id   AF-A0A4U9WF15-F1
#
_cell.length_a   1.000
_cell.length_b   1.000
_cell.length_c   1.000
_cell.angle_alpha   90.00
_cell.angle_beta   90.00
_cell.angle_gamma   90.00
#
_symmetry.space_group_name_H-M   'P 1'
#
loop_
_entity.id
_entity.type
_entity.pdbx_description
1 polymer ?
#
loop_
_entity_poly.entity_id
_entity_poly.type
_entity_poly.pdbx_seq_one_letter_code
_entity_poly.pdbx_strand_id
1 'polypeptide(L)'
;MSHPISMELQHQITQFLYHEASLLDDWAFRAWLELLDDDLSYTMRTRVNAQTRDRRKCVQPPTTWIFNDTKSQLERRIARLETGMAWAEEPPSRTRHMVNNCIISETAQADVFSVRVNYLLYRSQKERDENHLRWHPYRSAASPFNRRGLGTVWA
;
A
#
# COMPACT_ATOMS: atom_id res chain seq x y z
N MET A 1 24.59 -6.59 -12.98
CA MET A 1 23.25 -6.85 -13.57
C MET A 1 22.39 -7.43 -12.47
N SER A 2 21.15 -6.99 -12.30
CA SER A 2 20.25 -7.54 -11.28
C SER A 2 19.93 -8.99 -11.63
N HIS A 3 20.11 -9.91 -10.68
CA HIS A 3 19.71 -11.29 -10.87
C HIS A 3 18.17 -11.36 -11.00
N PRO A 4 17.64 -12.12 -11.98
CA PRO A 4 16.21 -12.30 -12.11
C PRO A 4 15.67 -13.06 -10.89
N ILE A 5 14.66 -12.48 -10.23
CA ILE A 5 13.93 -13.09 -9.12
C ILE A 5 13.00 -14.19 -9.67
N SER A 6 12.80 -15.26 -8.89
CA SER A 6 11.86 -16.32 -9.28
C SER A 6 10.41 -15.82 -9.36
N MET A 7 9.59 -16.48 -10.19
CA MET A 7 8.18 -16.10 -10.32
C MET A 7 7.42 -16.31 -9.01
N GLU A 8 7.79 -17.33 -8.25
CA GLU A 8 7.21 -17.66 -6.95
C GLU A 8 7.48 -16.55 -5.93
N LEU A 9 8.74 -16.08 -5.84
CA LEU A 9 9.12 -15.01 -4.92
C LEU A 9 8.49 -13.67 -5.33
N GLN A 10 8.45 -13.38 -6.64
CA GLN A 10 7.73 -12.22 -7.16
C GLN A 10 6.26 -12.24 -6.74
N HIS A 11 5.59 -13.40 -6.87
CA HIS A 11 4.21 -13.56 -6.47
C HIS A 11 4.02 -13.39 -4.96
N GLN A 12 4.85 -14.03 -4.13
CA GLN A 12 4.79 -13.93 -2.67
C GLN A 12 4.91 -12.48 -2.17
N ILE A 13 5.91 -11.74 -2.65
CA ILE A 13 6.11 -10.34 -2.26
C ILE A 13 4.95 -9.47 -2.75
N THR A 14 4.45 -9.72 -3.96
CA THR A 14 3.32 -8.97 -4.50
C THR A 14 2.04 -9.23 -3.68
N GLN A 15 1.78 -10.49 -3.30
CA GLN A 15 0.63 -10.83 -2.43
C GLN A 15 0.77 -10.21 -1.04
N PHE A 16 1.98 -10.17 -0.47
CA PHE A 16 2.23 -9.48 0.79
C PHE A 16 1.86 -8.00 0.72
N LEU A 17 2.27 -7.29 -0.34
CA LEU A 17 1.93 -5.89 -0.54
C LEU A 17 0.42 -5.65 -0.76
N TYR A 18 -0.27 -6.59 -1.42
CA TYR A 18 -1.73 -6.53 -1.56
C TYR A 18 -2.44 -6.76 -0.23
N HIS A 19 -1.92 -7.66 0.60
CA HIS A 19 -2.43 -7.88 1.94
C HIS A 19 -2.23 -6.64 2.81
N GLU A 20 -1.04 -6.04 2.81
CA GLU A 20 -0.75 -4.79 3.51
C GLU A 20 -1.73 -3.67 3.10
N ALA A 21 -1.90 -3.47 1.78
CA ALA A 21 -2.86 -2.52 1.22
C ALA A 21 -4.30 -2.76 1.69
N SER A 22 -4.73 -4.03 1.76
CA SER A 22 -6.07 -4.39 2.22
C SER A 22 -6.30 -4.03 3.70
N LEU A 23 -5.29 -4.25 4.56
CA LEU A 23 -5.39 -3.88 5.98
C LEU A 23 -5.53 -2.37 6.17
N LEU A 24 -4.78 -1.59 5.39
CA LEU A 24 -4.88 -0.13 5.40
C LEU A 24 -6.24 0.35 4.89
N ASP A 25 -6.75 -0.24 3.81
CA ASP A 25 -8.06 0.09 3.24
C ASP A 25 -9.22 -0.23 4.19
N ASP A 26 -9.11 -1.33 4.94
CA ASP A 26 -10.12 -1.81 5.88
C ASP A 26 -9.97 -1.18 7.28
N TRP A 27 -9.10 -0.17 7.45
CA TRP A 27 -8.82 0.48 8.74
C TRP A 27 -8.29 -0.47 9.83
N ALA A 28 -7.73 -1.62 9.44
CA ALA A 28 -7.13 -2.61 10.33
C ALA A 28 -5.69 -2.24 10.71
N PHE A 29 -5.49 -1.03 11.24
CA PHE A 29 -4.15 -0.46 11.48
C PHE A 29 -3.31 -1.24 12.50
N ARG A 30 -3.95 -1.92 13.46
CA ARG A 30 -3.24 -2.76 14.44
C ARG A 30 -2.61 -3.98 13.78
N ALA A 31 -3.37 -4.69 12.95
CA ALA A 31 -2.84 -5.80 12.17
C ALA A 31 -1.78 -5.34 11.17
N TRP A 32 -1.94 -4.16 10.56
CA TRP A 32 -0.91 -3.58 9.70
C TRP A 32 0.39 -3.31 10.46
N LEU A 33 0.33 -2.76 11.67
CA LEU A 33 1.50 -2.49 12.50
C LEU A 33 2.27 -3.75 12.87
N GLU A 34 1.58 -4.89 13.05
CA GLU A 34 2.19 -6.19 13.35
C GLU A 34 3.03 -6.74 12.18
N LEU A 35 2.74 -6.34 10.93
CA LEU A 35 3.55 -6.73 9.77
C LEU A 35 4.91 -6.03 9.71
N LEU A 36 5.06 -4.92 10.43
CA LEU A 36 6.24 -4.06 10.35
C LEU A 36 7.34 -4.53 11.29
N ASP A 37 8.58 -4.46 10.83
CA ASP A 37 9.75 -4.74 11.66
C ASP A 37 9.89 -3.70 12.80
N ASP A 38 10.42 -4.13 13.95
CA ASP A 38 10.63 -3.27 15.12
C ASP A 38 11.62 -2.14 14.82
N ASP A 39 12.61 -2.39 13.95
CA ASP A 39 13.62 -1.42 13.52
C ASP A 39 13.21 -0.64 12.25
N LEU A 40 11.91 -0.61 11.91
CA LEU A 40 11.39 0.09 10.73
C LEU A 40 11.69 1.60 10.76
N SER A 41 12.15 2.11 9.59
CA SER A 41 12.19 3.53 9.27
C SER A 41 11.13 3.89 8.22
N TYR A 42 10.02 4.50 8.66
CA TYR A 42 8.94 4.93 7.79
C TYR A 42 9.14 6.39 7.37
N THR A 43 9.61 6.60 6.14
CA THR A 43 10.05 7.92 5.69
C THR A 43 9.40 8.38 4.39
N MET A 44 9.06 9.66 4.33
CA MET A 44 8.55 10.32 3.13
C MET A 44 9.03 11.77 3.12
N ARG A 45 9.65 12.21 2.02
CA ARG A 45 10.14 13.58 1.85
C ARG A 45 9.27 14.39 0.90
N THR A 46 9.25 15.71 1.08
CA THR A 46 8.77 16.61 0.03
C THR A 46 9.64 16.49 -1.22
N ARG A 47 9.01 16.47 -2.38
CA ARG A 47 9.70 16.60 -3.67
C ARG A 47 9.46 18.02 -4.19
N VAL A 48 10.55 18.69 -4.52
CA VAL A 48 10.56 20.05 -5.07
C VAL A 48 11.07 19.95 -6.51
N ASN A 49 10.31 20.53 -7.44
CA ASN A 49 10.69 20.53 -8.85
C ASN A 49 11.91 21.43 -9.04
N ALA A 50 13.04 20.81 -9.35
CA ALA A 50 14.25 21.53 -9.73
C ALA A 50 14.17 21.94 -11.21
N GLN A 51 14.62 23.15 -11.53
CA GLN A 51 14.77 23.57 -12.93
C GLN A 51 15.77 22.66 -13.65
N THR A 52 15.59 22.44 -14.96
CA THR A 52 16.48 21.59 -15.76
C THR A 52 17.96 21.97 -15.63
N ARG A 53 18.25 23.28 -15.53
CA ARG A 53 19.59 23.82 -15.25
C ARG A 53 20.19 23.29 -13.95
N ASP A 54 19.41 23.27 -12.88
CA ASP A 54 19.88 22.94 -11.54
C ASP A 54 19.99 21.41 -11.36
N ARG A 55 19.09 20.65 -12.01
CA ARG A 55 19.21 19.18 -12.14
C ARG A 55 20.53 18.77 -12.79
N ARG A 56 20.95 19.48 -13.86
CA ARG A 56 22.24 19.21 -14.54
C ARG A 56 23.47 19.51 -13.66
N LYS A 57 23.31 20.38 -12.66
CA LYS A 57 24.35 20.71 -11.68
C LYS A 57 24.28 19.85 -10.42
N CYS A 58 23.36 18.87 -10.39
CA CYS A 58 23.06 18.05 -9.21
C CYS A 58 22.72 18.87 -7.95
N VAL A 59 22.28 20.13 -8.10
CA VAL A 59 21.85 20.97 -6.99
C VAL A 59 20.42 20.59 -6.67
N GLN A 60 20.22 19.88 -5.56
CA GLN A 60 18.90 19.50 -5.09
C GLN A 60 18.31 20.64 -4.25
N PRO A 61 17.07 21.07 -4.53
CA PRO A 61 16.38 22.03 -3.68
C PRO A 61 16.14 21.44 -2.28
N PRO A 62 16.04 22.27 -1.23
CA PRO A 62 15.87 21.80 0.14
C PRO A 62 14.60 20.96 0.27
N THR A 63 14.72 19.78 0.89
CA THR A 63 13.60 18.88 1.17
C THR A 63 13.34 18.81 2.66
N THR A 64 12.08 18.67 3.05
CA THR A 64 11.68 18.41 4.43
C THR A 64 11.01 17.05 4.54
N TRP A 65 10.99 16.49 5.74
CA TRP A 65 10.29 15.24 6.02
C TRP A 65 8.79 15.50 6.17
N ILE A 66 7.98 14.75 5.44
CA ILE A 66 6.54 14.62 5.67
C ILE A 66 6.30 13.50 6.69
N PHE A 67 6.96 12.36 6.50
CA PHE A 67 7.06 11.29 7.48
C PHE A 67 8.53 11.00 7.76
N ASN A 68 8.84 10.76 9.03
CA ASN A 68 10.12 10.25 9.50
C ASN A 68 9.86 9.59 10.85
N ASP A 69 9.15 8.47 10.81
CA ASP A 69 8.62 7.81 11.98
C ASP A 69 9.26 6.43 12.19
N THR A 70 9.48 6.07 13.45
CA THR A 70 9.74 4.70 13.92
C THR A 70 8.44 3.93 14.14
N LYS A 71 8.50 2.61 14.33
CA LYS A 71 7.32 1.79 14.68
C LYS A 71 6.57 2.31 15.91
N SER A 72 7.28 2.72 16.98
CA SER A 72 6.66 3.29 18.18
C SER A 72 6.01 4.68 17.96
N GLN A 73 6.48 5.44 16.97
CA GLN A 73 5.82 6.67 16.55
C GLN A 73 4.54 6.38 15.75
N LEU A 74 4.59 5.40 14.84
CA LEU A 74 3.40 4.92 14.12
C LEU A 74 2.33 4.39 15.06
N GLU A 75 2.71 3.62 16.07
CA GLU A 75 1.79 3.12 17.09
C GLU A 75 1.02 4.26 17.79
N ARG A 76 1.70 5.34 18.17
CA ARG A 76 1.05 6.51 18.77
C ARG A 76 0.09 7.21 17.82
N ARG A 77 0.37 7.22 16.51
CA ARG A 77 -0.57 7.75 15.51
C ARG A 77 -1.83 6.89 15.41
N ILE A 78 -1.67 5.56 15.43
CA ILE A 78 -2.79 4.62 15.44
C ILE A 78 -3.62 4.80 16.71
N ALA A 79 -2.99 4.85 17.88
CA ALA A 79 -3.67 5.10 19.15
C ALA A 79 -4.47 6.41 19.13
N ARG A 80 -3.95 7.46 18.49
CA ARG A 80 -4.70 8.72 18.29
C ARG A 80 -5.94 8.54 17.43
N LEU A 81 -5.87 7.77 16.34
CA LEU A 81 -7.03 7.49 15.48
C LEU A 81 -8.13 6.74 16.27
N GLU A 82 -7.74 5.82 17.14
CA GLU A 82 -8.66 5.05 17.98
C GLU A 82 -9.39 5.88 19.04
N THR A 83 -8.87 7.06 19.40
CA THR A 83 -9.55 7.93 20.38
C THR A 83 -10.86 8.54 19.88
N GLY A 84 -11.10 8.55 18.57
CA GLY A 84 -12.20 9.31 17.97
C GLY A 84 -12.04 10.84 18.02
N MET A 85 -10.92 11.35 18.57
CA MET A 85 -10.60 12.78 18.61
C MET A 85 -9.75 13.23 17.41
N ALA A 86 -9.48 12.32 16.48
CA ALA A 86 -8.85 12.62 15.20
C ALA A 86 -9.89 13.20 14.23
N TRP A 87 -10.36 14.43 14.49
CA TRP A 87 -11.42 15.09 13.71
C TRP A 87 -11.16 15.15 12.19
N ALA A 88 -9.89 15.13 11.78
CA ALA A 88 -9.52 15.08 10.37
C ALA A 88 -9.89 13.75 9.68
N GLU A 89 -10.15 12.71 10.45
CA GLU A 89 -10.48 11.35 10.02
C GLU A 89 -11.79 10.86 10.68
N GLU A 90 -12.63 11.80 11.14
CA GLU A 90 -13.97 11.53 11.66
C GLU A 90 -15.01 12.30 10.83
N PRO A 91 -15.80 11.65 9.97
CA PRO A 91 -15.85 10.21 9.74
C PRO A 91 -14.60 9.66 8.99
N PRO A 92 -14.29 8.36 9.16
CA PRO A 92 -13.19 7.67 8.47
C PRO A 92 -13.13 7.93 6.97
N SER A 93 -11.95 8.25 6.45
CA SER A 93 -11.72 8.29 5.01
C SER A 93 -11.86 6.89 4.39
N ARG A 94 -12.54 6.80 3.24
CA ARG A 94 -12.49 5.62 2.38
C ARG A 94 -11.20 5.69 1.56
N THR A 95 -10.30 4.73 1.76
CA THR A 95 -9.05 4.65 1.02
C THR A 95 -9.04 3.45 0.07
N ARG A 96 -8.29 3.59 -1.02
CA ARG A 96 -7.94 2.49 -1.90
C ARG A 96 -6.47 2.61 -2.29
N HIS A 97 -5.69 1.63 -1.89
CA HIS A 97 -4.27 1.55 -2.22
C HIS A 97 -4.05 0.67 -3.45
N MET A 98 -3.58 1.27 -4.53
CA MET A 98 -3.25 0.57 -5.77
C MET A 98 -1.73 0.43 -5.89
N VAL A 99 -1.26 -0.82 -5.81
CA VAL A 99 0.16 -1.19 -5.89
C VAL A 99 0.45 -1.81 -7.26
N ASN A 100 1.30 -1.18 -8.04
CA ASN A 100 1.63 -1.60 -9.41
C ASN A 100 3.14 -1.57 -9.67
N ASN A 101 3.58 -2.14 -10.80
CA ASN A 101 4.98 -2.11 -11.25
C ASN A 101 5.97 -2.56 -10.18
N CYS A 102 5.70 -3.69 -9.53
CA CYS A 102 6.56 -4.25 -8.49
C CYS A 102 7.88 -4.75 -9.09
N ILE A 103 8.98 -4.10 -8.74
CA ILE A 103 10.35 -4.45 -9.13
C ILE A 103 11.09 -4.86 -7.87
N ILE A 104 11.62 -6.08 -7.86
CA ILE A 104 12.28 -6.69 -6.71
C ILE A 104 13.76 -6.90 -7.04
N SER A 105 14.63 -6.68 -6.07
CA SER A 105 16.05 -6.95 -6.17
C SER A 105 16.59 -7.50 -4.85
N GLU A 106 17.50 -8.46 -4.93
CA GLU A 106 18.20 -8.97 -3.76
C GLU A 106 19.07 -7.88 -3.13
N THR A 107 19.29 -7.99 -1.82
CA THR A 107 20.26 -7.15 -1.10
C THR A 107 21.49 -7.98 -0.71
N ALA A 108 22.45 -7.36 -0.01
CA ALA A 108 23.61 -8.08 0.51
C ALA A 108 23.25 -9.06 1.64
N GLN A 109 22.08 -8.91 2.25
CA GLN A 109 21.58 -9.76 3.32
C GLN A 109 20.60 -10.79 2.73
N ALA A 110 20.80 -12.06 3.09
CA ALA A 110 19.88 -13.12 2.70
C ALA A 110 18.47 -12.84 3.22
N ASP A 111 17.45 -13.20 2.44
CA ASP A 111 16.03 -13.02 2.73
C ASP A 111 15.58 -11.55 2.95
N VAL A 112 16.44 -10.58 2.60
CA VAL A 112 16.09 -9.15 2.61
C VAL A 112 16.09 -8.64 1.17
N PHE A 113 14.96 -8.05 0.78
CA PHE A 113 14.71 -7.63 -0.60
C PHE A 113 14.49 -6.13 -0.69
N SER A 114 15.05 -5.52 -1.72
CA SER A 114 14.71 -4.16 -2.12
C SER A 114 13.52 -4.21 -3.07
N VAL A 115 12.41 -3.63 -2.65
CA VAL A 115 11.17 -3.61 -3.43
C VAL A 115 10.82 -2.18 -3.81
N ARG A 116 10.56 -1.97 -5.10
CA ARG A 116 10.07 -0.69 -5.64
C ARG A 116 8.72 -0.91 -6.30
N VAL A 117 7.77 -0.04 -5.98
CA VAL A 117 6.43 -0.06 -6.55
C VAL A 117 6.03 1.32 -7.03
N ASN A 118 5.07 1.35 -7.96
CA ASN A 118 4.24 2.51 -8.19
C ASN A 118 3.03 2.41 -7.26
N TYR A 119 2.76 3.50 -6.54
CA TYR A 119 1.71 3.56 -5.53
C TYR A 119 0.73 4.68 -5.86
N LEU A 120 -0.55 4.35 -5.98
CA LEU A 120 -1.62 5.33 -6.09
C LEU A 120 -2.57 5.15 -4.91
N LEU A 121 -2.71 6.20 -4.11
CA LEU A 121 -3.67 6.28 -3.03
C LEU A 121 -4.87 7.11 -3.51
N TYR A 122 -6.02 6.46 -3.61
CA TYR A 122 -7.30 7.15 -3.71
C TYR A 122 -7.90 7.31 -2.32
N ARG A 123 -8.31 8.54 -1.97
CA ARG A 123 -8.94 8.85 -0.68
C ARG A 123 -10.19 9.68 -0.93
N SER A 124 -11.32 9.28 -0.36
CA SER A 124 -12.55 10.08 -0.31
C SER A 124 -13.07 10.20 1.13
N GLN A 125 -13.66 11.34 1.46
CA GLN A 125 -14.18 11.63 2.80
C GLN A 125 -15.47 12.47 2.66
N LYS A 126 -16.58 11.99 3.24
CA LYS A 126 -17.97 12.57 3.35
C LYS A 126 -19.07 12.08 2.37
N GLU A 127 -20.31 12.53 2.63
CA GLU A 127 -21.62 11.85 2.50
C GLU A 127 -22.10 11.40 1.11
N ARG A 128 -21.68 12.07 0.02
CA ARG A 128 -21.99 11.64 -1.35
C ARG A 128 -20.71 11.36 -2.10
N ASP A 129 -20.35 10.08 -2.23
CA ASP A 129 -19.54 9.64 -3.35
C ASP A 129 -20.45 9.63 -4.59
N GLU A 130 -20.41 10.68 -5.41
CA GLU A 130 -20.73 10.56 -6.83
C GLU A 130 -19.56 9.82 -7.51
N ASN A 131 -19.30 8.58 -7.11
CA ASN A 131 -18.43 7.66 -7.83
C ASN A 131 -18.76 6.24 -7.37
N HIS A 132 -19.56 5.56 -8.18
CA HIS A 132 -19.99 4.17 -7.99
C HIS A 132 -18.80 3.20 -8.10
N LEU A 133 -18.00 3.07 -7.04
CA LEU A 133 -17.16 1.89 -6.84
C LEU A 133 -17.77 1.07 -5.70
N ARG A 134 -18.89 0.41 -6.01
CA ARG A 134 -19.44 -0.64 -5.14
C ARG A 134 -18.52 -1.85 -5.24
N TRP A 135 -17.67 -2.03 -4.24
CA TRP A 135 -17.00 -3.31 -4.02
C TRP A 135 -18.05 -4.30 -3.51
N HIS A 136 -18.37 -5.30 -4.32
CA HIS A 136 -19.13 -6.46 -3.86
C HIS A 136 -18.12 -7.51 -3.39
N PRO A 137 -18.03 -7.83 -2.09
CA PRO A 137 -17.28 -9.01 -1.67
C PRO A 137 -17.91 -10.21 -2.38
N TYR A 138 -17.15 -10.85 -3.25
CA TYR A 138 -17.52 -12.18 -3.73
C TYR A 138 -17.42 -13.13 -2.54
N ARG A 139 -18.54 -13.32 -1.83
CA ARG A 139 -18.69 -14.43 -0.89
C ARG A 139 -18.83 -15.68 -1.75
N SER A 140 -17.74 -16.41 -1.95
CA SER A 140 -17.85 -17.77 -2.44
C SER A 140 -18.56 -18.60 -1.36
N ALA A 141 -19.88 -18.71 -1.46
CA ALA A 141 -20.59 -19.80 -0.82
C ALA A 141 -20.19 -21.06 -1.57
N ALA A 142 -19.20 -21.78 -1.03
CA ALA A 142 -18.93 -23.13 -1.45
C ALA A 142 -20.20 -23.96 -1.18
N SER A 143 -21.01 -24.18 -2.20
CA SER A 143 -22.04 -25.22 -2.21
C SER A 143 -21.53 -26.36 -3.12
N PRO A 144 -21.50 -27.61 -2.64
CA PRO A 144 -21.05 -28.73 -3.43
C PRO A 144 -22.23 -29.27 -4.24
N PHE A 145 -22.15 -29.22 -5.58
CA PHE A 145 -22.87 -30.02 -6.60
C PHE A 145 -22.82 -29.22 -7.92
N ASN A 146 -22.66 -29.75 -9.12
CA ASN A 146 -22.61 -31.09 -9.68
C ASN A 146 -22.08 -30.92 -11.12
N ARG A 147 -21.26 -31.86 -11.60
CA ARG A 147 -20.87 -31.90 -13.02
C ARG A 147 -22.13 -32.08 -13.87
N ARG A 148 -22.36 -31.18 -14.83
CA ARG A 148 -22.85 -31.48 -16.19
C ARG A 148 -23.16 -30.17 -16.95
N GLY A 149 -22.61 -30.04 -18.16
CA GLY A 149 -23.25 -29.25 -19.23
C GLY A 149 -22.52 -27.96 -19.62
N LEU A 150 -21.67 -28.09 -20.65
CA LEU A 150 -21.53 -27.21 -21.82
C LEU A 150 -22.27 -25.86 -21.82
N GLY A 151 -21.56 -24.79 -22.19
CA GLY A 151 -22.19 -23.55 -22.63
C GLY A 151 -21.28 -22.34 -22.68
N THR A 152 -20.66 -22.13 -23.83
CA THR A 152 -19.97 -20.92 -24.30
C THR A 152 -20.78 -19.64 -24.05
N VAL A 153 -20.09 -18.53 -23.76
CA VAL A 153 -20.12 -17.23 -24.49
C VAL A 153 -19.73 -16.08 -23.54
N TRP A 154 -18.72 -15.33 -23.99
CA TRP A 154 -18.26 -14.05 -23.46
C TRP A 154 -19.22 -12.91 -23.83
N ALA A 155 -19.32 -11.92 -22.95
CA ALA A 155 -19.47 -10.51 -23.31
C ALA A 155 -18.68 -9.67 -22.29
#